data_AF-A0A8T2Y6Q9-F1
#
_entry.id   AF-A0A8T2Y6Q9-F1
#
_cell.length_a   1.000
_cell.length_b   1.000
_cell.length_c   1.000
_cell.angle_alpha   90.00
_cell.angle_beta   90.00
_cell.angle_gamma   90.00
#
_symmetry.space_group_name_H-M   'P 1'
#
loop_
_entity.id
_entity.type
_entity.pdbx_description
1 polymer ?
#
loop_
_entity_poly.entity_id
_entity_poly.type
_entity_poly.pdbx_seq_one_letter_code
_entity_poly.pdbx_strand_id
1 'polypeptide(L)'
;MDLTSILEQIELQIANVKEEYFSRKEILEKESWLEGYNRDDNRYNVGRDAHLTLKRAEKARNLVNKMPEALASKTMTWKSERGTEFLYDGIRLLSMLKEYTILR
;
A
#
# COMPACT_ATOMS: atom_id res chain seq x y z
N MET A 1 -10.00 38.62 13.16
CA MET A 1 -9.24 37.53 12.52
C MET A 1 -7.79 37.95 12.61
N ASP A 2 -6.93 37.16 13.27
CA ASP A 2 -5.52 37.50 13.50
C ASP A 2 -4.64 36.97 12.37
N LEU A 3 -3.67 37.76 11.92
CA LEU A 3 -2.76 37.41 10.82
C LEU A 3 -1.91 36.18 11.17
N THR A 4 -1.55 36.04 12.45
CA THR A 4 -0.81 34.90 12.99
C THR A 4 -1.58 33.59 12.83
N SER A 5 -2.88 33.62 13.14
CA SER A 5 -3.77 32.46 13.00
C SER A 5 -3.93 32.01 11.54
N ILE A 6 -3.94 32.95 10.59
CA ILE A 6 -4.00 32.61 9.15
C ILE A 6 -2.68 31.99 8.69
N LEU A 7 -1.54 32.50 9.16
CA LEU A 7 -0.23 31.95 8.84
C LEU A 7 -0.09 30.50 9.34
N GLU A 8 -0.45 30.24 10.61
CA GLU A 8 -0.44 28.89 11.19
C GLU A 8 -1.33 27.92 10.40
N GLN A 9 -2.49 28.37 9.93
CA GLN A 9 -3.40 27.54 9.14
C GLN A 9 -2.81 27.19 7.76
N ILE A 10 -2.13 28.13 7.12
CA ILE A 10 -1.44 27.90 5.84
C ILE A 10 -0.26 26.94 6.03
N GLU A 11 0.53 27.12 7.09
CA GLU A 11 1.64 26.22 7.41
C GLU A 11 1.18 24.79 7.68
N LEU A 12 0.06 24.62 8.39
CA LEU A 12 -0.58 23.33 8.61
C LEU A 12 -1.04 22.68 7.29
N GLN A 13 -1.65 23.46 6.39
CA GLN A 13 -2.06 22.97 5.07
C GLN A 13 -0.85 22.53 4.23
N ILE A 14 0.24 23.30 4.25
CA ILE A 14 1.48 22.94 3.55
C ILE A 14 2.07 21.65 4.12
N ALA A 15 2.08 21.48 5.44
CA ALA A 15 2.57 20.26 6.08
C ALA A 15 1.75 19.03 5.66
N ASN A 16 0.41 19.15 5.68
CA ASN A 16 -0.48 18.07 5.27
C ASN A 16 -0.29 17.67 3.79
N VAL A 17 -0.16 18.65 2.89
CA VAL A 17 0.06 18.37 1.46
C VAL A 17 1.41 17.71 1.23
N LYS A 18 2.46 18.11 1.98
CA LYS A 18 3.77 17.46 1.91
C LYS A 18 3.71 16.01 2.39
N GLU A 19 3.07 15.75 3.51
CA GLU A 19 2.90 14.40 4.05
C GLU A 19 2.14 13.50 3.06
N GLU A 20 1.04 14.01 2.48
CA GLU A 20 0.26 13.30 1.48
C GLU A 20 1.09 12.99 0.22
N TYR A 21 1.89 13.96 -0.25
CA TYR A 21 2.79 13.77 -1.37
C TYR A 21 3.83 12.67 -1.09
N PHE A 22 4.48 12.67 0.08
CA PHE A 22 5.46 11.65 0.44
C PHE A 22 4.83 10.27 0.54
N SER A 23 3.64 10.16 1.16
CA SER A 23 2.91 8.91 1.27
C SER A 23 2.54 8.35 -0.12
N ARG A 24 2.01 9.19 -1.01
CA ARG A 24 1.68 8.79 -2.39
C ARG A 24 2.90 8.37 -3.18
N LYS A 25 4.02 9.09 -3.03
CA LYS A 25 5.27 8.76 -3.71
C LYS A 25 5.78 7.38 -3.31
N GLU A 26 5.74 7.04 -2.02
CA GLU A 26 6.19 5.73 -1.54
C GLU A 26 5.33 4.58 -2.11
N ILE A 27 4.01 4.79 -2.21
CA ILE A 27 3.09 3.81 -2.79
C ILE A 27 3.37 3.61 -4.27
N LEU A 28 3.49 4.70 -5.04
CA LEU A 28 3.75 4.65 -6.48
C LEU A 28 5.10 4.01 -6.82
N GLU A 29 6.12 4.26 -6.00
CA GLU A 29 7.45 3.65 -6.18
C GLU A 29 7.41 2.14 -5.94
N LYS A 30 6.62 1.68 -4.95
CA LYS A 30 6.37 0.24 -4.71
C LYS A 30 5.57 -0.41 -5.84
N GLU A 31 4.58 0.28 -6.41
CA GLU A 31 3.82 -0.24 -7.56
C GLU A 31 4.68 -0.36 -8.81
N SER A 32 5.44 0.69 -9.14
CA SER A 32 6.39 0.67 -10.27
C SER A 32 7.42 -0.44 -10.14
N TRP A 33 7.95 -0.66 -8.92
CA TRP A 33 8.85 -1.78 -8.65
C TRP A 33 8.19 -3.14 -8.90
N LEU A 34 6.93 -3.31 -8.48
CA LEU A 34 6.18 -4.56 -8.67
C LEU A 34 5.87 -4.81 -10.15
N GLU A 35 5.53 -3.76 -10.90
CA GLU A 35 5.28 -3.86 -12.34
C GLU A 35 6.55 -4.23 -13.11
N GLY A 36 7.68 -3.60 -12.78
CA GLY A 36 8.99 -3.96 -13.33
C GLY A 36 9.38 -5.41 -12.98
N TYR A 37 9.15 -5.83 -11.74
CA TYR A 37 9.37 -7.20 -11.29
C TYR A 37 8.48 -8.23 -12.01
N ASN A 38 7.23 -7.88 -12.32
CA ASN A 38 6.30 -8.76 -13.03
C ASN A 38 6.60 -8.86 -14.53
N ARG A 39 7.20 -7.82 -15.14
CA ARG A 39 7.60 -7.80 -16.55
C ARG A 39 8.98 -8.41 -16.83
N ASP A 40 9.74 -8.79 -15.80
CA ASP A 40 11.06 -9.38 -15.97
C ASP A 40 10.95 -10.85 -16.44
N ASP A 41 11.00 -11.04 -17.77
CA ASP A 41 11.01 -12.37 -18.44
C ASP A 41 12.19 -13.25 -18.00
N ASN A 42 13.23 -12.67 -17.40
CA ASN A 42 14.39 -13.38 -16.87
C ASN A 42 14.08 -14.12 -15.55
N ARG A 43 12.89 -13.91 -14.97
CA ARG A 43 12.43 -14.52 -13.71
C ARG A 43 12.43 -16.04 -13.74
N TYR A 44 12.34 -16.66 -14.91
CA TYR A 44 12.29 -18.11 -15.08
C TYR A 44 13.48 -18.69 -15.86
N ASN A 45 14.54 -17.93 -16.13
CA ASN A 45 15.66 -18.47 -16.91
C ASN A 45 16.35 -19.63 -16.18
N VAL A 46 16.15 -20.82 -16.74
CA VAL A 46 16.53 -22.15 -16.25
C VAL A 46 18.03 -22.33 -16.48
N GLY A 47 18.85 -21.76 -15.61
CA GLY A 47 20.29 -21.92 -15.71
C GLY A 47 20.98 -21.51 -14.42
N ARG A 48 21.33 -22.51 -13.61
CA ARG A 48 22.23 -22.42 -12.44
C ARG A 48 21.63 -21.99 -11.08
N ASP A 49 20.55 -21.20 -11.02
CA ASP A 49 19.97 -20.71 -9.74
C ASP A 49 18.50 -21.06 -9.48
N ALA A 50 17.98 -22.13 -10.10
CA ALA A 50 16.57 -22.53 -9.97
C ALA A 50 16.08 -22.65 -8.51
N HIS A 51 16.92 -23.12 -7.59
CA HIS A 51 16.57 -23.20 -6.16
C HIS A 51 16.47 -21.82 -5.49
N LEU A 52 17.33 -20.86 -5.87
CA LEU A 52 17.29 -19.48 -5.35
C LEU A 52 16.06 -18.73 -5.89
N THR A 53 15.74 -18.92 -7.17
CA THR A 53 14.53 -18.42 -7.81
C THR A 53 13.27 -19.00 -7.16
N LEU A 54 13.26 -20.30 -6.86
CA LEU A 54 12.13 -20.96 -6.21
C LEU A 54 11.94 -20.46 -4.77
N LYS A 55 13.02 -20.29 -4.00
CA LYS A 55 12.98 -19.70 -2.65
C LYS A 55 12.50 -18.25 -2.66
N ARG A 56 12.90 -17.46 -3.65
CA ARG A 56 12.40 -16.09 -3.87
C ARG A 56 10.91 -16.10 -4.25
N ALA A 57 10.49 -17.03 -5.11
CA ALA A 57 9.10 -17.20 -5.50
C ALA A 57 8.22 -17.62 -4.31
N GLU A 58 8.68 -18.53 -3.44
CA GLU A 58 7.97 -18.88 -2.21
C GLU A 58 7.86 -17.69 -1.25
N LYS A 59 8.92 -16.90 -1.08
CA LYS A 59 8.90 -15.70 -0.25
C LYS A 59 7.92 -14.65 -0.80
N ALA A 60 7.88 -14.46 -2.12
CA ALA A 60 6.93 -13.57 -2.79
C ALA A 60 5.49 -14.08 -2.64
N ARG A 61 5.24 -15.38 -2.80
CA ARG A 61 3.93 -16.00 -2.57
C ARG A 61 3.46 -15.80 -1.13
N ASN A 62 4.33 -16.00 -0.15
CA ASN A 62 4.00 -15.77 1.26
C ASN A 62 3.70 -14.30 1.56
N LEU A 63 4.38 -13.36 0.91
CA LEU A 63 4.11 -11.93 1.06
C LEU A 63 2.76 -11.55 0.44
N VAL A 64 2.49 -11.99 -0.80
CA VAL A 64 1.21 -11.78 -1.49
C VAL A 64 0.05 -12.39 -0.69
N ASN A 65 0.27 -13.57 -0.13
CA ASN A 65 -0.71 -14.25 0.72
C ASN A 65 -1.03 -13.49 2.02
N LYS A 66 -0.09 -12.71 2.55
CA LYS A 66 -0.26 -11.90 3.78
C LYS A 66 -0.74 -10.47 3.50
N MET A 67 -0.74 -10.04 2.24
CA MET A 67 -1.14 -8.69 1.84
C MET A 67 -2.56 -8.32 2.31
N PRO A 68 -3.59 -9.20 2.21
CA PRO A 68 -4.95 -8.85 2.64
C PRO A 68 -5.05 -8.57 4.14
N GLU A 69 -4.37 -9.36 4.97
CA GLU A 69 -4.33 -9.17 6.43
C GLU A 69 -3.59 -7.89 6.81
N ALA A 70 -2.46 -7.60 6.16
CA ALA A 70 -1.69 -6.38 6.39
C ALA A 70 -2.47 -5.12 6.00
N LEU A 71 -3.19 -5.17 4.86
CA LEU A 71 -4.08 -4.10 4.42
C LEU A 71 -5.27 -3.93 5.39
N ALA A 72 -5.90 -5.03 5.82
CA ALA A 72 -7.02 -4.97 6.76
C ALA A 72 -6.62 -4.34 8.10
N SER A 73 -5.44 -4.70 8.63
CA SER A 73 -4.89 -4.13 9.86
C SER A 73 -4.67 -2.61 9.72
N LYS A 74 -4.02 -2.18 8.63
CA LYS A 74 -3.83 -0.73 8.36
C LYS A 74 -5.15 0.01 8.19
N THR A 75 -6.13 -0.57 7.48
CA THR A 75 -7.45 0.04 7.30
C THR A 75 -8.22 0.15 8.62
N MET A 76 -8.06 -0.80 9.55
CA MET A 76 -8.62 -0.72 10.89
C MET A 76 -7.98 0.40 11.71
N THR A 77 -6.65 0.53 11.67
CA THR A 77 -5.93 1.62 12.34
C THR A 77 -6.41 2.98 11.83
N TRP A 78 -6.48 3.16 10.50
CA TRP A 78 -7.00 4.38 9.89
C TRP A 78 -8.41 4.74 10.37
N LYS A 79 -9.31 3.75 10.40
CA LYS A 79 -10.68 3.95 10.88
C LYS A 79 -10.72 4.35 12.35
N SER A 80 -9.86 3.77 13.18
CA SER A 80 -9.78 4.09 14.61
C SER A 80 -9.24 5.50 14.86
N GLU A 81 -8.23 5.93 14.09
CA GLU A 81 -7.59 7.24 14.26
C GLU A 81 -8.46 8.39 13.76
N ARG A 82 -9.20 8.17 12.66
CA ARG A 82 -9.92 9.24 11.96
C ARG A 82 -11.43 9.19 12.14
N GLY A 83 -11.97 8.11 12.71
CA GLY A 83 -13.41 7.90 12.87
C GLY A 83 -14.18 7.75 11.55
N THR A 84 -13.47 7.58 10.42
CA THR A 84 -14.07 7.50 9.08
C THR A 84 -13.64 6.23 8.37
N GLU A 85 -14.48 5.76 7.45
CA GLU A 85 -14.22 4.54 6.70
C GLU A 85 -13.31 4.80 5.51
N PHE A 86 -12.41 3.86 5.22
CA PHE A 86 -11.57 3.92 4.04
C PHE A 86 -12.33 3.39 2.82
N LEU A 87 -12.50 4.23 1.81
CA LEU A 87 -13.14 3.89 0.54
C LEU A 87 -12.07 3.72 -0.55
N TYR A 88 -12.18 2.66 -1.33
CA TYR A 88 -11.42 2.40 -2.55
C TYR A 88 -12.41 2.24 -3.69
N ASP A 89 -12.32 3.10 -4.70
CA ASP A 89 -13.27 3.16 -5.82
C ASP A 89 -14.75 3.22 -5.39
N GLY A 90 -15.02 4.00 -4.33
CA GLY A 90 -16.36 4.12 -3.73
C GLY A 90 -16.80 2.95 -2.84
N ILE A 91 -16.01 1.88 -2.73
CA ILE A 91 -16.32 0.68 -1.93
C ILE A 91 -15.51 0.69 -0.63
N ARG A 92 -16.11 0.25 0.49
CA ARG A 92 -15.39 0.09 1.78
C ARG A 92 -14.31 -0.96 1.64
N LEU A 93 -13.05 -0.54 1.69
CA LEU A 93 -11.90 -1.42 1.50
C LEU A 93 -11.87 -2.58 2.51
N LEU A 94 -12.28 -2.32 3.76
CA LEU A 94 -12.36 -3.36 4.80
C LEU A 94 -13.39 -4.47 4.45
N SER A 95 -14.50 -4.11 3.81
CA SER A 95 -15.51 -5.09 3.36
C SER A 95 -14.97 -5.93 2.20
N MET A 96 -14.35 -5.26 1.22
CA MET A 96 -13.74 -5.92 0.06
C MET A 96 -12.64 -6.91 0.49
N LEU A 97 -11.81 -6.55 1.48
CA LEU A 97 -10.77 -7.43 2.03
C LEU A 97 -11.35 -8.64 2.79
N LYS A 98 -12.48 -8.47 3.49
CA LYS A 98 -13.19 -9.58 4.15
C LYS A 98 -13.75 -10.56 3.11
N GLU A 99 -14.37 -10.06 2.05
CA GLU A 99 -14.88 -10.88 0.96
C GLU A 99 -13.75 -11.63 0.24
N TYR A 100 -12.63 -10.96 -0.04
CA TYR A 100 -11.45 -11.59 -0.63
C TYR A 100 -10.88 -12.71 0.26
N THR A 101 -10.94 -12.57 1.58
CA THR A 101 -10.49 -13.61 2.52
C THR A 101 -11.45 -14.81 2.57
N ILE A 102 -12.75 -14.60 2.32
CA ILE A 102 -13.77 -15.66 2.27
C ILE A 102 -13.70 -16.45 0.96
N LEU A 103 -13.37 -15.78 -0.15
CA LEU A 103 -13.30 -16.37 -1.50
C LEU A 103 -11.99 -17.11 -1.78
N ARG A 104 -11.07 -17.14 -0.82
CA ARG A 104 -9.75 -17.77 -0.90
C ARG A 104 -9.73 -19.12 -0.20
#